data_AF-A0A261GRS4-F1
#
_entry.id   AF-A0A261GRS4-F1
#
_cell.length_a   1.000
_cell.length_b   1.000
_cell.length_c   1.000
_cell.angle_alpha   90.00
_cell.angle_beta   90.00
_cell.angle_gamma   90.00
#
_symmetry.space_group_name_H-M   'P 1'
#
loop_
_entity.id
_entity.type
_entity.pdbx_description
1 polymer ?
#
loop_
_entity_poly.entity_id
_entity_poly.type
_entity_poly.pdbx_seq_one_letter_code
_entity_poly.pdbx_strand_id
1 'polypeptide(L)'
;MSKVEYFIGGGGDKSALMGAGPTEIMKFVRNYRQRTSVGIQCEYRGYEDRQQILEEIKKNWKSKAFKSIRLTGHSWGGQAALDLTQDLFLSNIPVDELITLDPVSLWPFGKVVAGKWVNVYQKQSFWDSTIGAVPILGNALSALITLPSALHDSSDYIANVGGQLGSENGAYNIEVEFPHSGAQKMYERARAEMINAPTNPKAIGAI
;
A
#
# COMPACT_ATOMS: atom_id res chain seq x y z
N MET A 1 -7.95 -20.45 -15.14
CA MET A 1 -8.18 -19.47 -14.05
C MET A 1 -6.84 -19.11 -13.43
N SER A 2 -6.45 -17.83 -13.48
CA SER A 2 -5.16 -17.34 -13.00
C SER A 2 -5.24 -16.84 -11.55
N LYS A 3 -4.09 -16.87 -10.87
CA LYS A 3 -3.86 -16.07 -9.65
C LYS A 3 -3.30 -14.73 -10.11
N VAL A 4 -3.77 -13.63 -9.54
CA VAL A 4 -3.30 -12.28 -9.89
C VAL A 4 -2.79 -11.55 -8.65
N GLU A 5 -1.73 -10.76 -8.83
CA GLU A 5 -1.20 -9.85 -7.81
C GLU A 5 -1.01 -8.46 -8.43
N TYR A 6 -1.72 -7.46 -7.91
CA TYR A 6 -1.57 -6.06 -8.31
C TYR A 6 -0.53 -5.37 -7.42
N PHE A 7 0.44 -4.73 -8.06
CA PHE A 7 1.49 -3.91 -7.48
C PHE A 7 1.15 -2.45 -7.72
N ILE A 8 0.72 -1.76 -6.67
CA ILE A 8 0.13 -0.43 -6.73
C ILE A 8 1.13 0.59 -6.18
N GLY A 9 1.65 1.42 -7.07
CA GLY A 9 2.55 2.52 -6.76
C GLY A 9 1.84 3.72 -6.11
N GLY A 10 2.57 4.46 -5.28
CA GLY A 10 2.09 5.70 -4.67
C GLY A 10 2.19 6.92 -5.59
N GLY A 11 2.13 8.11 -5.00
CA GLY A 11 2.30 9.37 -5.73
C GLY A 11 3.62 9.37 -6.51
N GLY A 12 3.59 9.82 -7.76
CA GLY A 12 4.80 9.88 -8.59
C GLY A 12 5.35 8.53 -9.08
N ASP A 13 4.73 7.38 -8.75
CA ASP A 13 5.30 6.07 -9.10
C ASP A 13 5.04 5.68 -10.57
N LYS A 14 3.78 5.76 -11.02
CA LYS A 14 3.39 5.45 -12.40
C LYS A 14 3.26 6.69 -13.28
N SER A 15 2.73 7.77 -12.71
CA SER A 15 2.56 9.05 -13.40
C SER A 15 3.51 10.09 -12.80
N ALA A 16 4.06 10.97 -13.64
CA ALA A 16 4.91 12.07 -13.18
C ALA A 16 4.17 12.94 -12.14
N LEU A 17 4.87 13.33 -11.09
CA LEU A 17 4.37 14.27 -10.09
C LEU A 17 5.27 15.51 -10.08
N MET A 18 4.66 16.70 -10.20
CA MET A 18 5.37 17.98 -10.09
C MET A 18 6.60 18.12 -11.02
N GLY A 19 6.55 17.54 -12.23
CA GLY A 19 7.61 17.66 -13.23
C GLY A 19 8.77 16.66 -13.09
N ALA A 20 8.81 15.86 -12.03
CA ALA A 20 9.69 14.70 -11.92
C ALA A 20 9.04 13.48 -12.60
N GLY A 21 9.81 12.76 -13.42
CA GLY A 21 9.35 11.53 -14.08
C GLY A 21 8.95 10.43 -13.10
N PRO A 22 8.25 9.38 -13.57
CA PRO A 22 7.78 8.30 -12.70
C PRO A 22 8.95 7.56 -12.03
N THR A 23 8.83 7.28 -10.72
CA THR A 23 9.87 6.57 -9.96
C THR A 23 9.92 5.06 -10.27
N GLU A 24 8.80 4.49 -10.72
CA GLU A 24 8.64 3.08 -11.07
C GLU A 24 9.06 2.08 -9.97
N ILE A 25 9.06 2.48 -8.69
CA ILE A 25 9.51 1.64 -7.58
C ILE A 25 8.70 0.34 -7.55
N MET A 26 7.37 0.43 -7.66
CA MET A 26 6.52 -0.77 -7.63
C MET A 26 6.62 -1.62 -8.90
N LYS A 27 7.10 -1.08 -10.02
CA LYS A 27 7.45 -1.87 -11.20
C LYS A 27 8.62 -2.81 -10.92
N PHE A 28 9.63 -2.38 -10.14
CA PHE A 28 10.74 -3.24 -9.71
C PHE A 28 10.27 -4.35 -8.78
N VAL A 29 9.40 -4.03 -7.81
CA VAL A 29 8.79 -5.03 -6.92
C VAL A 29 8.00 -6.07 -7.71
N ARG A 30 7.17 -5.62 -8.65
CA ARG A 30 6.43 -6.48 -9.58
C ARG A 30 7.35 -7.39 -10.37
N ASN A 31 8.43 -6.85 -10.93
CA ASN A 31 9.40 -7.62 -11.71
C ASN A 31 10.11 -8.67 -10.85
N TYR A 32 10.46 -8.33 -9.61
CA TYR A 32 11.00 -9.29 -8.65
C TYR A 32 10.02 -10.44 -8.40
N ARG A 33 8.76 -10.14 -8.11
CA ARG A 33 7.72 -11.16 -7.92
C ARG A 33 7.54 -12.05 -9.15
N GLN A 34 7.46 -11.45 -10.33
CA GLN A 34 7.25 -12.18 -11.58
C GLN A 34 8.37 -13.18 -11.87
N ARG A 35 9.62 -12.85 -11.50
CA ARG A 35 10.78 -13.76 -11.65
C ARG A 35 10.81 -14.86 -10.60
N THR A 36 10.37 -14.57 -9.38
CA THR A 36 10.50 -15.48 -8.22
C THR A 36 9.27 -16.33 -7.99
N SER A 37 8.21 -16.19 -8.78
CA SER A 37 6.96 -16.91 -8.57
C SER A 37 6.27 -17.31 -9.86
N VAL A 38 6.12 -18.62 -10.04
CA VAL A 38 5.46 -19.21 -11.20
C VAL A 38 3.95 -19.27 -10.97
N GLY A 39 3.16 -18.99 -12.02
CA GLY A 39 1.71 -19.14 -12.00
C GLY A 39 0.93 -18.02 -11.34
N ILE A 40 1.56 -16.86 -11.11
CA ILE A 40 0.92 -15.62 -10.69
C ILE A 40 1.12 -14.59 -11.80
N GLN A 41 0.02 -14.03 -12.28
CA GLN A 41 0.03 -12.86 -13.15
C GLN A 41 0.30 -11.62 -12.29
N CYS A 42 1.36 -10.88 -12.59
CA CYS A 42 1.73 -9.70 -11.82
C CYS A 42 1.45 -8.43 -12.62
N GLU A 43 0.57 -7.58 -12.11
CA GLU A 43 0.13 -6.34 -12.75
C GLU A 43 0.72 -5.13 -12.03
N TYR A 44 1.24 -4.16 -12.77
CA TYR A 44 1.73 -2.89 -12.23
C TYR A 44 0.74 -1.76 -12.55
N ARG A 45 0.36 -0.98 -11.54
CA ARG A 45 -0.60 0.13 -11.61
C ARG A 45 -0.19 1.24 -10.63
N GLY A 46 -0.71 2.44 -10.82
CA GLY A 46 -0.59 3.55 -9.88
C GLY A 46 -1.83 3.66 -9.00
N TYR A 47 -1.72 4.37 -7.87
CA TYR A 47 -2.85 4.64 -6.98
C TYR A 47 -4.01 5.35 -7.72
N GLU A 48 -3.69 6.15 -8.74
CA GLU A 48 -4.65 6.83 -9.61
C GLU A 48 -5.53 5.86 -10.42
N ASP A 49 -5.08 4.62 -10.62
CA ASP A 49 -5.82 3.60 -11.39
C ASP A 49 -6.85 2.84 -10.54
N ARG A 50 -7.07 3.19 -9.26
CA ARG A 50 -7.88 2.41 -8.30
C ARG A 50 -9.20 1.91 -8.89
N GLN A 51 -9.96 2.82 -9.51
CA GLN A 51 -11.26 2.47 -10.11
C GLN A 51 -11.12 1.47 -11.27
N GLN A 52 -10.09 1.61 -12.10
CA GLN A 52 -9.85 0.70 -13.21
C GLN A 52 -9.46 -0.69 -12.71
N ILE A 53 -8.64 -0.77 -11.66
CA ILE A 53 -8.28 -2.02 -10.99
C ILE A 53 -9.53 -2.72 -10.46
N LEU A 54 -10.39 -1.98 -9.75
CA LEU A 54 -11.62 -2.52 -9.17
C LEU A 54 -12.53 -3.14 -10.24
N GLU A 55 -12.77 -2.43 -11.34
CA GLU A 55 -13.62 -2.91 -12.43
C GLU A 55 -12.99 -4.09 -13.18
N GLU A 56 -11.67 -4.08 -13.39
CA GLU A 56 -10.94 -5.20 -13.98
C GLU A 56 -11.07 -6.47 -13.13
N ILE A 57 -10.88 -6.35 -11.81
CA ILE A 57 -11.04 -7.47 -10.87
C ILE A 57 -12.47 -7.98 -10.87
N LYS A 58 -13.48 -7.11 -10.74
CA LYS A 58 -14.90 -7.49 -10.76
C LYS A 58 -15.26 -8.25 -12.03
N LYS A 59 -14.85 -7.74 -13.18
CA LYS A 59 -15.08 -8.37 -14.49
C LYS A 59 -14.45 -9.77 -14.56
N ASN A 60 -13.17 -9.89 -14.21
CA ASN A 60 -12.42 -11.15 -14.33
C ASN A 60 -12.80 -12.18 -13.26
N TRP A 61 -13.25 -11.73 -12.09
CA TRP A 61 -13.82 -12.60 -11.07
C TRP A 61 -15.16 -13.18 -11.54
N LYS A 62 -16.07 -12.33 -12.06
CA LYS A 62 -17.38 -12.74 -12.57
C LYS A 62 -17.27 -13.73 -13.74
N SER A 63 -16.28 -13.54 -14.62
CA SER A 63 -16.02 -14.46 -15.74
C SER A 63 -15.23 -15.72 -15.33
N LYS A 64 -14.87 -15.87 -14.04
CA LYS A 64 -14.00 -16.92 -13.50
C LYS A 64 -12.60 -16.95 -14.15
N ALA A 65 -12.17 -15.85 -14.76
CA ALA A 65 -10.80 -15.71 -15.26
C ALA A 65 -9.81 -15.69 -14.09
N PHE A 66 -10.15 -15.00 -13.01
CA PHE A 66 -9.39 -14.99 -11.75
C PHE A 66 -9.96 -15.99 -10.75
N LYS A 67 -9.06 -16.68 -10.04
CA LYS A 67 -9.40 -17.58 -8.91
C LYS A 67 -8.82 -17.16 -7.57
N SER A 68 -7.93 -16.18 -7.57
CA SER A 68 -7.19 -15.71 -6.39
C SER A 68 -6.68 -14.30 -6.68
N ILE A 69 -6.92 -13.40 -5.74
CA ILE A 69 -6.63 -11.96 -5.87
C ILE A 69 -5.71 -11.56 -4.72
N ARG A 70 -4.63 -10.86 -5.07
CA ARG A 70 -3.66 -10.33 -4.11
C ARG A 70 -3.38 -8.88 -4.43
N LEU A 71 -3.19 -8.07 -3.40
CA LEU A 71 -2.92 -6.65 -3.51
C LEU A 71 -1.64 -6.32 -2.73
N THR A 72 -0.71 -5.62 -3.39
CA THR A 72 0.48 -5.07 -2.76
C THR A 72 0.54 -3.58 -3.08
N GLY A 73 0.52 -2.73 -2.06
CA GLY A 73 0.55 -1.28 -2.22
C GLY A 73 1.71 -0.64 -1.46
N HIS A 74 2.33 0.38 -2.06
CA HIS A 74 3.37 1.19 -1.41
C HIS A 74 2.94 2.66 -1.28
N SER A 75 3.24 3.31 -0.15
CA SER A 75 2.89 4.72 0.08
C SER A 75 1.37 4.97 -0.13
N TRP A 76 0.96 5.94 -0.96
CA TRP A 76 -0.45 6.12 -1.36
C TRP A 76 -1.06 4.92 -2.11
N GLY A 77 -0.23 4.11 -2.77
CA GLY A 77 -0.65 2.84 -3.34
C GLY A 77 -1.03 1.84 -2.26
N GLY A 78 -0.44 1.95 -1.06
CA GLY A 78 -0.83 1.23 0.15
C GLY A 78 -2.25 1.58 0.59
N GLN A 79 -2.57 2.87 0.67
CA GLN A 79 -3.94 3.34 0.89
C GLN A 79 -4.89 2.80 -0.20
N ALA A 80 -4.53 2.92 -1.48
CA ALA A 80 -5.37 2.41 -2.57
C ALA A 80 -5.61 0.90 -2.47
N ALA A 81 -4.62 0.11 -2.02
CA ALA A 81 -4.78 -1.32 -1.78
C ALA A 81 -5.74 -1.63 -0.61
N LEU A 82 -5.70 -0.83 0.46
CA LEU A 82 -6.63 -0.94 1.59
C LEU A 82 -8.06 -0.63 1.13
N ASP A 83 -8.26 0.49 0.44
CA ASP A 83 -9.55 0.91 -0.11
C ASP A 83 -10.12 -0.14 -1.08
N LEU A 84 -9.28 -0.66 -2.00
CA LEU A 84 -9.67 -1.74 -2.90
C LEU A 84 -10.09 -3.01 -2.16
N THR A 85 -9.39 -3.37 -1.08
CA THR A 85 -9.73 -4.55 -0.28
C THR A 85 -11.13 -4.39 0.33
N GLN A 86 -11.46 -3.20 0.82
CA GLN A 86 -12.79 -2.90 1.33
C GLN A 86 -13.86 -2.92 0.23
N ASP A 87 -13.62 -2.25 -0.91
CA ASP A 87 -14.55 -2.21 -2.05
C ASP A 87 -14.85 -3.61 -2.61
N LEU A 88 -13.83 -4.48 -2.66
CA LEU A 88 -13.96 -5.87 -3.10
C LEU A 88 -14.72 -6.73 -2.08
N PHE A 89 -14.47 -6.53 -0.78
CA PHE A 89 -15.23 -7.19 0.28
C PHE A 89 -16.72 -6.85 0.21
N LEU A 90 -17.07 -5.57 0.04
CA LEU A 90 -18.46 -5.13 -0.16
C LEU A 90 -19.09 -5.71 -1.43
N SER A 91 -18.26 -6.11 -2.40
CA SER A 91 -18.69 -6.78 -3.63
C SER A 91 -18.71 -8.32 -3.53
N ASN A 92 -18.50 -8.90 -2.33
CA ASN A 92 -18.35 -10.34 -2.09
C ASN A 92 -17.22 -10.99 -2.92
N ILE A 93 -16.12 -10.26 -3.14
CA ILE A 93 -14.92 -10.75 -3.82
C ILE A 93 -13.79 -10.82 -2.79
N PRO A 94 -13.27 -12.02 -2.47
CA PRO A 94 -12.21 -12.15 -1.47
C PRO A 94 -10.86 -11.69 -2.01
N VAL A 95 -10.11 -10.98 -1.17
CA VAL A 95 -8.68 -10.75 -1.34
C VAL A 95 -7.93 -11.74 -0.47
N ASP A 96 -7.11 -12.61 -1.07
CA ASP A 96 -6.41 -13.67 -0.34
C ASP A 96 -5.24 -13.14 0.47
N GLU A 97 -4.46 -12.23 -0.12
CA GLU A 97 -3.27 -11.64 0.49
C GLU A 97 -3.25 -10.13 0.22
N LEU A 98 -3.11 -9.36 1.28
CA LEU A 98 -2.84 -7.92 1.26
C LEU A 98 -1.46 -7.67 1.85
N ILE A 99 -0.64 -6.90 1.12
CA ILE A 99 0.65 -6.40 1.59
C ILE A 99 0.64 -4.89 1.48
N THR A 100 0.93 -4.20 2.59
CA THR A 100 1.14 -2.76 2.61
C THR A 100 2.60 -2.46 2.95
N LEU A 101 3.23 -1.60 2.14
CA LEU A 101 4.63 -1.24 2.22
C LEU A 101 4.72 0.25 2.53
N ASP A 102 5.08 0.57 3.75
CA ASP A 102 5.09 1.91 4.34
C ASP A 102 3.92 2.78 3.85
N PRO A 103 2.67 2.30 4.06
CA PRO A 103 1.50 2.93 3.51
C PRO A 103 1.31 4.32 4.13
N VAL A 104 0.79 5.27 3.37
CA VAL A 104 0.47 6.60 3.88
C VAL A 104 -0.98 6.94 3.60
N SER A 105 -1.62 7.72 4.48
CA SER A 105 -3.03 8.10 4.36
C SER A 105 -3.31 9.52 4.78
N LEU A 106 -4.36 10.10 4.18
CA LEU A 106 -4.95 11.36 4.62
C LEU A 106 -6.11 11.18 5.60
N TRP A 107 -6.68 9.97 5.69
CA TRP A 107 -7.93 9.71 6.40
C TRP A 107 -7.89 8.38 7.15
N PRO A 108 -8.65 8.23 8.25
CA PRO A 108 -8.83 6.94 8.90
C PRO A 108 -9.55 5.95 7.96
N PHE A 109 -9.22 4.67 8.09
CA PHE A 109 -9.72 3.62 7.20
C PHE A 109 -11.03 3.00 7.65
N GLY A 110 -11.77 2.51 6.66
CA GLY A 110 -12.84 1.56 6.89
C GLY A 110 -12.30 0.15 7.18
N LYS A 111 -13.23 -0.79 7.37
CA LYS A 111 -12.92 -2.18 7.69
C LYS A 111 -12.23 -2.89 6.52
N VAL A 112 -10.96 -3.23 6.71
CA VAL A 112 -10.16 -4.06 5.78
C VAL A 112 -10.35 -5.54 6.12
N VAL A 113 -10.73 -6.35 5.14
CA VAL A 113 -10.92 -7.80 5.28
C VAL A 113 -10.19 -8.53 4.16
N ALA A 114 -8.99 -9.01 4.45
CA ALA A 114 -8.21 -9.89 3.58
C ALA A 114 -8.07 -11.27 4.24
N GLY A 115 -7.77 -12.31 3.46
CA GLY A 115 -7.45 -13.64 3.99
C GLY A 115 -6.19 -13.63 4.85
N LYS A 116 -5.16 -12.91 4.41
CA LYS A 116 -3.95 -12.56 5.17
C LYS A 116 -3.55 -11.12 4.89
N TRP A 117 -3.03 -10.44 5.91
CA TRP A 117 -2.52 -9.08 5.77
C TRP A 117 -1.18 -8.94 6.48
N VAL A 118 -0.16 -8.52 5.73
CA VAL A 118 1.14 -8.10 6.26
C VAL A 118 1.31 -6.60 6.01
N ASN A 119 1.62 -5.87 7.07
CA ASN A 119 1.95 -4.45 7.01
C ASN A 119 3.41 -4.28 7.38
N VAL A 120 4.22 -3.76 6.45
CA VAL A 120 5.62 -3.42 6.69
C VAL A 120 5.72 -1.91 6.70
N TYR A 121 6.17 -1.31 7.81
CA TYR A 121 6.27 0.14 7.94
C TYR A 121 7.65 0.56 8.40
N GLN A 122 8.10 1.73 7.95
CA GLN A 122 9.37 2.29 8.37
C GLN A 122 9.26 2.74 9.82
N LYS A 123 10.31 2.48 10.60
CA LYS A 123 10.46 3.05 11.93
C LYS A 123 10.56 4.57 11.84
N GLN A 124 9.58 5.26 12.40
CA GLN A 124 9.59 6.72 12.49
C GLN A 124 10.46 7.15 13.69
N SER A 125 11.28 8.18 13.52
CA SER A 125 12.09 8.69 14.64
C SER A 125 11.21 9.48 15.61
N PHE A 126 11.53 9.47 16.91
CA PHE A 126 10.75 10.17 17.95
C PHE A 126 10.50 11.66 17.65
N TRP A 127 11.40 12.31 16.89
CA TRP A 127 11.24 13.70 16.46
C TRP A 127 10.14 13.90 15.41
N ASP A 128 9.93 12.92 14.51
CA ASP A 128 8.86 12.91 13.51
C ASP A 128 7.48 12.75 14.16
N SER A 129 7.43 12.11 15.33
CA SER A 129 6.20 11.88 16.11
C SER A 129 5.65 13.13 16.81
N THR A 130 6.44 14.21 16.92
CA THR A 130 6.04 15.42 17.69
C THR A 130 5.17 16.39 16.89
N ILE A 131 5.13 16.25 15.55
CA ILE A 131 4.21 17.00 14.68
C ILE A 131 2.94 16.16 14.36
N GLY A 132 3.00 14.84 14.54
CA GLY A 132 1.92 13.88 14.27
C GLY A 132 1.06 13.44 15.47
N ALA A 133 1.31 13.93 16.69
CA ALA A 133 0.65 13.43 17.90
C ALA A 133 -0.85 13.81 18.04
N VAL A 134 -1.42 14.54 17.08
CA VAL A 134 -2.88 14.74 16.97
C VAL A 134 -3.32 14.20 15.61
N PRO A 135 -3.99 13.02 15.54
CA PRO A 135 -4.27 12.30 14.28
C PRO A 135 -5.11 13.05 13.23
N ILE A 136 -5.61 14.25 13.56
CA ILE A 136 -6.54 15.02 12.71
C ILE A 136 -6.05 16.46 12.44
N LEU A 137 -5.20 17.04 13.30
CA LEU A 137 -4.75 18.44 13.17
C LEU A 137 -3.29 18.57 12.69
N GLY A 138 -2.42 17.59 12.97
CA GLY A 138 -1.02 17.63 12.53
C GLY A 138 -0.85 17.43 11.01
N ASN A 139 -1.67 16.53 10.43
CA ASN A 139 -1.59 16.14 9.01
C ASN A 139 -1.95 17.29 8.05
N ALA A 140 -2.81 18.22 8.47
CA ALA A 140 -3.19 19.39 7.66
C ALA A 140 -2.18 20.53 7.76
N LEU A 141 -1.53 20.71 8.92
CA LEU A 141 -0.57 21.79 9.17
C LEU A 141 0.82 21.48 8.62
N SER A 142 1.28 20.23 8.71
CA SER A 142 2.60 19.84 8.18
C SER A 142 2.67 19.94 6.65
N ALA A 143 1.57 19.60 5.96
CA ALA A 143 1.40 19.77 4.51
C ALA A 143 1.39 21.25 4.06
N LEU A 144 1.07 22.19 4.96
CA LEU A 144 1.00 23.64 4.68
C LEU A 144 2.32 24.38 4.97
N ILE A 145 3.11 23.89 5.93
CA ILE A 145 4.32 24.59 6.43
C ILE A 145 5.57 24.26 5.61
N THR A 146 5.62 23.13 4.90
CA THR A 146 6.82 22.61 4.23
C THR A 146 6.96 22.99 2.73
N LEU A 147 5.98 23.70 2.16
CA LEU A 147 6.00 24.11 0.74
C LEU A 147 7.24 24.91 0.29
N PRO A 148 7.82 25.86 1.08
CA PRO A 148 8.90 26.71 0.58
C PRO A 148 10.33 26.14 0.73
N SER A 149 10.55 25.13 1.60
CA SER A 149 11.89 24.68 2.00
C SER A 149 12.31 23.29 1.48
N ALA A 150 11.42 22.58 0.77
CA ALA A 150 11.59 21.17 0.39
C ALA A 150 12.00 20.92 -1.08
N LEU A 151 12.88 21.75 -1.65
CA LEU A 151 13.28 21.65 -3.07
C LEU A 151 14.37 20.60 -3.39
N HIS A 152 14.72 19.67 -2.48
CA HIS A 152 15.88 18.80 -2.68
C HIS A 152 15.72 17.28 -2.50
N ASP A 153 14.59 16.73 -2.05
CA ASP A 153 14.42 15.27 -1.96
C ASP A 153 12.95 14.83 -2.13
N SER A 154 12.63 14.19 -3.25
CA SER A 154 11.24 14.01 -3.72
C SER A 154 10.55 12.72 -3.21
N SER A 155 11.29 11.77 -2.63
CA SER A 155 10.70 10.56 -2.03
C SER A 155 10.18 10.78 -0.61
N ASP A 156 10.84 11.63 0.17
CA ASP A 156 10.43 11.98 1.53
C ASP A 156 9.29 13.02 1.55
N TYR A 157 9.07 13.70 0.41
CA TYR A 157 7.97 14.66 0.22
C TYR A 157 6.58 14.00 0.26
N ILE A 158 6.39 12.83 -0.35
CA ILE A 158 5.06 12.20 -0.48
C ILE A 158 4.63 11.53 0.84
N ALA A 159 5.60 11.01 1.59
CA ALA A 159 5.43 10.55 2.96
C ALA A 159 5.05 11.68 3.96
N ASN A 160 5.29 12.95 3.59
CA ASN A 160 4.91 14.13 4.37
C ASN A 160 3.57 14.76 3.98
N VAL A 161 3.02 14.41 2.80
CA VAL A 161 1.71 14.94 2.33
C VAL A 161 0.55 14.03 2.76
N GLY A 162 0.76 12.72 2.93
CA GLY A 162 -0.13 11.84 3.67
C GLY A 162 0.59 11.32 4.91
N GLY A 163 -0.05 11.26 6.07
CA GLY A 163 0.60 10.74 7.27
C GLY A 163 1.04 9.30 7.05
N GLN A 164 2.34 9.02 7.22
CA GLN A 164 2.84 7.64 7.22
C GLN A 164 2.13 6.84 8.31
N LEU A 165 1.62 5.68 7.92
CA LEU A 165 0.97 4.78 8.84
C LEU A 165 2.01 3.91 9.52
N GLY A 166 1.87 3.77 10.84
CA GLY A 166 2.67 2.84 11.62
C GLY A 166 2.04 1.45 11.65
N SER A 167 1.94 0.87 12.85
CA SER A 167 1.27 -0.41 13.05
C SER A 167 -0.23 -0.30 12.79
N GLU A 168 -0.78 -1.25 12.03
CA GLU A 168 -2.20 -1.32 11.67
C GLU A 168 -2.92 -2.44 12.42
N ASN A 169 -4.07 -2.15 13.01
CA ASN A 169 -4.83 -3.17 13.75
C ASN A 169 -5.37 -4.24 12.79
N GLY A 170 -5.16 -5.51 13.14
CA GLY A 170 -5.53 -6.65 12.30
C GLY A 170 -4.39 -7.15 11.40
N ALA A 171 -3.44 -6.32 11.01
CA ALA A 171 -2.30 -6.73 10.20
C ALA A 171 -1.26 -7.51 11.02
N TYR A 172 -0.49 -8.37 10.34
CA TYR A 172 0.82 -8.78 10.85
C TYR A 172 1.83 -7.66 10.59
N ASN A 173 2.13 -6.90 11.63
CA ASN A 173 2.93 -5.69 11.58
C ASN A 173 4.43 -5.99 11.70
N ILE A 174 5.22 -5.40 10.80
CA ILE A 174 6.67 -5.54 10.75
C ILE A 174 7.26 -4.14 10.62
N GLU A 175 7.90 -3.69 11.70
CA GLU A 175 8.71 -2.47 11.67
C GLU A 175 10.07 -2.74 11.01
N VAL A 176 10.53 -1.83 10.14
CA VAL A 176 11.84 -1.95 9.47
C VAL A 176 12.61 -0.62 9.49
N GLU A 177 13.93 -0.72 9.37
CA GLU A 177 14.85 0.42 9.26
C GLU A 177 15.14 0.79 7.78
N PHE A 178 14.37 0.25 6.83
CA PHE A 178 14.54 0.57 5.41
C PHE A 178 13.95 1.96 5.11
N PRO A 179 14.56 2.74 4.20
CA PRO A 179 13.97 4.02 3.79
C PRO A 179 12.63 3.79 3.07
N HIS A 180 11.77 4.81 3.03
CA HIS A 180 10.47 4.77 2.34
C HIS A 180 10.58 4.28 0.89
N SER A 181 11.63 4.69 0.17
CA SER A 181 11.92 4.25 -1.21
C SER A 181 12.33 2.77 -1.33
N GLY A 182 12.60 2.10 -0.21
CA GLY A 182 13.05 0.71 -0.10
C GLY A 182 11.96 -0.36 -0.29
N ALA A 183 10.93 -0.09 -1.09
CA ALA A 183 9.74 -0.95 -1.21
C ALA A 183 10.07 -2.40 -1.60
N GLN A 184 11.09 -2.66 -2.43
CA GLN A 184 11.47 -4.03 -2.77
C GLN A 184 11.96 -4.81 -1.54
N LYS A 185 12.80 -4.22 -0.69
CA LYS A 185 13.28 -4.87 0.55
C LYS A 185 12.14 -5.08 1.53
N MET A 186 11.23 -4.12 1.65
CA MET A 186 10.01 -4.26 2.45
C MET A 186 9.13 -5.41 1.94
N TYR A 187 8.96 -5.53 0.61
CA TYR A 187 8.20 -6.61 0.00
C TYR A 187 8.84 -7.99 0.21
N GLU A 188 10.16 -8.09 0.03
CA GLU A 188 10.91 -9.31 0.32
C GLU A 188 10.71 -9.76 1.77
N ARG A 189 10.78 -8.81 2.71
CA ARG A 189 10.48 -9.04 4.14
C ARG A 189 9.03 -9.49 4.34
N ALA A 190 8.07 -8.80 3.74
CA ALA A 190 6.65 -9.15 3.84
C ALA A 190 6.38 -10.57 3.32
N ARG A 191 7.01 -10.95 2.21
CA ARG A 191 6.85 -12.27 1.61
C ARG A 191 7.41 -13.39 2.49
N ALA A 192 8.56 -13.16 3.13
CA ALA A 192 9.16 -14.11 4.06
C ALA A 192 8.27 -14.35 5.29
N GLU A 193 7.59 -13.30 5.75
CA GLU A 193 6.76 -13.33 6.95
C GLU A 193 5.27 -13.64 6.71
N MET A 194 4.82 -13.69 5.44
CA MET A 194 3.42 -13.97 5.08
C MET A 194 2.90 -15.30 5.63
N ILE A 195 3.77 -16.28 5.89
CA ILE A 195 3.38 -17.55 6.51
C ILE A 195 2.91 -17.35 7.97
N ASN A 196 3.48 -16.36 8.67
CA ASN A 196 3.19 -16.03 10.06
C ASN A 196 1.98 -15.10 10.22
N ALA A 197 1.51 -14.49 9.13
CA ALA A 197 0.33 -13.64 9.16
C ALA A 197 -0.93 -14.45 9.54
N PRO A 198 -1.76 -13.93 10.46
CA PRO A 198 -2.98 -14.61 10.88
C PRO A 198 -3.94 -14.73 9.69
N THR A 199 -4.69 -15.82 9.66
CA THR A 199 -5.81 -15.98 8.72
C THR A 199 -7.01 -15.16 9.20
N ASN A 200 -7.69 -14.48 8.29
CA ASN A 200 -8.82 -13.58 8.59
C ASN A 200 -8.45 -12.51 9.64
N PRO A 201 -7.44 -11.66 9.37
CA PRO A 201 -7.13 -10.48 10.18
C PRO A 201 -8.40 -9.76 10.62
N LYS A 202 -8.52 -9.52 11.94
CA LYS A 202 -9.67 -8.82 12.51
C LYS A 202 -9.71 -7.38 11.96
N ALA A 203 -10.91 -6.95 11.61
CA ALA A 203 -11.20 -5.64 11.06
C ALA A 203 -10.63 -4.46 11.87
N ILE A 204 -10.22 -3.40 11.16
CA ILE A 204 -10.20 -2.03 11.67
C ILE A 204 -11.64 -1.53 11.81
N GLY A 205 -11.91 -0.83 12.91
CA GLY A 205 -13.12 -0.06 13.13
C GLY A 205 -13.32 0.26 14.62
N ALA A 206 -13.16 1.53 14.99
CA ALA A 206 -13.92 2.05 16.13
C ALA A 206 -15.40 1.98 15.75
N ILE A 207 -16.22 1.53 16.70
CA ILE A 207 -17.68 1.66 16.65
C ILE A 207 -18.02 3.14 16.69
#